data_AF-A0A9P8JG96-F1
#
_entry.id   AF-A0A9P8JG96-F1
#
_cell.length_a   1.000
_cell.length_b   1.000
_cell.length_c   1.000
_cell.angle_alpha   90.00
_cell.angle_beta   90.00
_cell.angle_gamma   90.00
#
_symmetry.space_group_name_H-M   'P 1'
#
loop_
_entity.id
_entity.type
_entity.pdbx_description
1 polymer ?
#
loop_
_entity_poly.entity_id
_entity_poly.type
_entity_poly.pdbx_seq_one_letter_code
_entity_poly.pdbx_strand_id
1 'polypeptide(L)'
;MPDSAYLSNTQTLKKYLSLEQSPKRVIAEYIWIDGSNGMRSKCKTIDRSDEQVAKGRVQLDELPEWNFDGSSTGQAPGNNSDVYLRPVAVFDDPFRGKPNVLVMCETWMSDGKPN
;
A
#
# COMPACT_ATOMS: atom_id res chain seq x y z
N MET A 1 -30.27 -5.95 9.27
CA MET A 1 -29.46 -6.32 10.44
C MET A 1 -28.96 -5.01 11.02
N PRO A 2 -29.28 -4.64 12.27
CA PRO A 2 -28.80 -3.39 12.85
C PRO A 2 -27.28 -3.45 13.00
N ASP A 3 -26.63 -2.34 12.65
CA ASP A 3 -25.21 -2.06 12.88
C ASP A 3 -24.83 -2.46 14.31
N SER A 4 -24.10 -3.57 14.44
CA SER A 4 -23.20 -3.70 15.58
C SER A 4 -22.12 -2.65 15.33
N ALA A 5 -22.34 -1.45 15.85
CA ALA A 5 -21.34 -0.41 15.86
C ALA A 5 -20.15 -0.95 16.65
N TYR A 6 -19.16 -1.49 15.94
CA TYR A 6 -17.88 -1.87 16.53
C TYR A 6 -17.25 -0.59 17.08
N LEU A 7 -17.43 -0.35 18.38
CA LEU A 7 -16.83 0.79 19.05
C LEU A 7 -15.33 0.51 19.17
N SER A 8 -14.54 1.08 18.27
CA SER A 8 -13.08 0.98 18.34
C SER A 8 -12.56 1.67 19.60
N ASN A 9 -11.78 0.96 20.41
CA ASN A 9 -11.09 1.58 21.54
C ASN A 9 -9.78 2.22 21.05
N THR A 10 -9.85 3.50 20.71
CA THR A 10 -8.73 4.28 20.18
C THR A 10 -7.53 4.32 21.12
N GLN A 11 -7.74 4.31 22.45
CA GLN A 11 -6.64 4.32 23.41
C GLN A 11 -5.86 3.00 23.39
N THR A 12 -6.58 1.88 23.36
CA THR A 12 -5.96 0.56 23.23
C THR A 12 -5.22 0.44 21.90
N LEU A 13 -5.82 0.87 20.79
CA LEU A 13 -5.19 0.83 19.47
C LEU A 13 -3.91 1.69 19.42
N LYS A 14 -3.95 2.90 19.99
CA LYS A 14 -2.80 3.82 20.00
C LYS A 14 -1.55 3.20 20.62
N LYS A 15 -1.70 2.38 21.67
CA LYS A 15 -0.58 1.65 22.30
C LYS A 15 0.19 0.78 21.30
N TYR A 16 -0.52 0.13 20.38
CA TYR A 16 0.10 -0.73 19.36
C TYR A 16 0.66 0.07 18.21
N LEU A 17 -0.03 1.13 17.77
CA LEU A 17 0.44 2.01 16.70
C LEU A 17 1.69 2.81 17.09
N SER A 18 1.91 3.06 18.39
CA SER A 18 3.09 3.75 18.90
C SER A 18 4.28 2.84 19.20
N LEU A 19 4.21 1.53 18.91
CA LEU A 19 5.34 0.64 19.09
C LEU A 19 6.50 1.07 18.17
N GLU A 20 7.71 1.06 18.72
CA GLU A 20 8.91 1.32 17.92
C GLU A 20 9.05 0.26 16.83
N GLN A 21 9.22 0.73 15.60
CA GLN A 21 9.39 -0.11 14.43
C GLN A 21 10.88 -0.12 14.03
N SER A 22 11.34 -1.25 13.49
CA SER A 22 12.71 -1.35 12.99
C SER A 22 12.90 -0.38 11.82
N PRO A 23 14.00 0.40 11.76
CA PRO A 23 14.28 1.26 10.61
C PRO A 23 14.52 0.48 9.31
N LYS A 24 14.83 -0.83 9.42
CA LYS A 24 15.07 -1.74 8.29
C LYS A 24 13.82 -2.39 7.73
N ARG A 25 12.65 -2.21 8.35
CA ARG A 25 11.38 -2.76 7.87
C ARG A 25 10.33 -1.68 7.80
N VAL A 26 9.83 -1.45 6.60
CA VAL A 26 8.89 -0.38 6.29
C VAL A 26 7.56 -0.96 5.84
N ILE A 27 6.46 -0.41 6.35
CA ILE A 27 5.13 -0.66 5.82
C ILE A 27 4.88 0.35 4.69
N ALA A 28 4.78 -0.14 3.47
CA ALA A 28 4.44 0.64 2.28
C ALA A 28 2.96 0.39 1.91
N GLU A 29 2.12 1.42 2.03
CA GLU A 29 0.72 1.38 1.63
C GLU A 29 0.60 1.71 0.13
N TYR A 30 0.35 0.70 -0.70
CA TYR A 30 0.13 0.87 -2.13
C TYR A 30 -1.30 1.34 -2.34
N ILE A 31 -1.46 2.48 -3.00
CA ILE A 31 -2.74 3.15 -3.26
C ILE A 31 -2.94 3.22 -4.77
N TRP A 32 -4.15 2.90 -5.23
CA TRP A 32 -4.54 2.99 -6.64
C TRP A 32 -6.02 3.36 -6.78
N ILE A 33 -6.42 3.65 -8.02
CA ILE A 33 -7.80 3.95 -8.40
C ILE A 33 -8.42 2.70 -9.05
N ASP A 34 -9.64 2.34 -8.64
CA ASP A 34 -10.38 1.21 -9.20
C ASP A 34 -11.24 1.58 -10.42
N GLY A 35 -11.90 0.57 -11.02
CA GLY A 35 -12.72 0.72 -12.22
C GLY A 35 -13.96 1.59 -12.05
N SER A 36 -14.29 1.99 -10.82
CA SER A 36 -15.37 2.94 -10.48
C SER A 36 -14.85 4.31 -10.04
N ASN A 37 -13.56 4.59 -10.26
CA ASN A 37 -12.85 5.77 -9.77
C ASN A 37 -12.77 5.87 -8.24
N GLY A 38 -12.95 4.75 -7.53
CA GLY A 38 -12.77 4.65 -6.08
C GLY A 38 -11.32 4.41 -5.70
N MET A 39 -10.91 4.91 -4.53
CA MET A 39 -9.58 4.64 -4.00
C MET A 39 -9.52 3.26 -3.35
N ARG A 40 -8.48 2.50 -3.64
CA ARG A 40 -8.15 1.22 -3.00
C ARG A 40 -6.74 1.26 -2.45
N SER A 41 -6.47 0.46 -1.42
CA SER A 41 -5.13 0.31 -0.91
C SER A 41 -4.87 -1.04 -0.25
N LYS A 42 -3.59 -1.40 -0.16
CA LYS A 42 -3.09 -2.50 0.68
C LYS A 42 -1.63 -2.29 1.02
N CYS A 43 -1.18 -2.86 2.12
CA CYS A 43 0.20 -2.67 2.59
C CYS A 43 1.13 -3.86 2.31
N LYS A 44 2.38 -3.57 1.93
CA LYS A 44 3.51 -4.52 1.85
C LYS A 44 4.54 -4.17 2.91
N THR A 45 5.15 -5.17 3.54
CA THR A 45 6.39 -4.96 4.32
C THR A 45 7.57 -4.99 3.36
N ILE A 46 8.40 -3.95 3.39
CA ILE A 46 9.62 -3.81 2.58
C ILE A 46 10.83 -3.86 3.52
N ASP A 47 11.72 -4.81 3.28
CA ASP A 47 13.02 -4.88 3.94
C ASP A 47 13.99 -3.90 3.27
N ARG A 48 14.78 -3.19 4.08
CA ARG A 48 15.76 -2.19 3.63
C ARG A 48 17.16 -2.53 4.12
N SER A 49 18.14 -2.40 3.23
CA SER A 49 19.56 -2.52 3.54
C SER A 49 20.05 -1.33 4.38
N ASP A 50 21.24 -1.44 4.97
CA ASP A 50 21.84 -0.34 5.73
C ASP A 50 22.08 0.89 4.85
N GLU A 51 22.45 0.69 3.58
CA GLU A 51 22.65 1.77 2.61
C GLU A 51 21.33 2.48 2.28
N GLN A 52 20.23 1.74 2.13
CA GLN A 52 18.90 2.32 1.89
C GLN A 52 18.42 3.11 3.11
N VAL A 53 18.59 2.56 4.31
CA VAL A 53 18.26 3.27 5.56
C VAL A 53 19.08 4.56 5.69
N ALA A 54 20.37 4.53 5.35
CA ALA A 54 21.25 5.70 5.38
C ALA A 54 20.83 6.81 4.40
N LYS A 55 20.20 6.46 3.26
CA LYS A 55 19.60 7.45 2.32
C LYS A 55 18.35 8.14 2.89
N GLY A 56 17.84 7.68 4.04
CA GLY A 56 16.69 8.28 4.72
C GLY A 56 15.37 7.71 4.20
N ARG A 57 14.53 8.59 3.64
CA ARG A 57 13.18 8.24 3.16
C ARG A 57 13.25 7.16 2.07
N VAL A 58 12.26 6.27 2.04
CA VAL A 58 12.10 5.26 0.97
C VAL A 58 12.02 5.97 -0.38
N GLN A 59 12.83 5.49 -1.32
CA GLN A 59 12.86 5.99 -2.69
C GLN A 59 12.00 5.13 -3.61
N LEU A 60 11.58 5.68 -4.74
CA LEU A 60 10.67 5.01 -5.67
C LEU A 60 11.27 3.72 -6.26
N ASP A 61 12.58 3.71 -6.52
CA ASP A 61 13.33 2.57 -7.04
C ASP A 61 13.57 1.45 -6.01
N GLU A 62 13.28 1.71 -4.73
CA GLU A 62 13.29 0.69 -3.67
C GLU A 62 11.97 -0.11 -3.62
N LEU A 63 10.93 0.33 -4.33
CA LEU A 63 9.58 -0.23 -4.24
C LEU A 63 9.33 -1.22 -5.39
N PRO A 64 9.05 -2.50 -5.09
CA PRO A 64 8.78 -3.48 -6.12
C PRO A 64 7.40 -3.28 -6.75
N GLU A 65 7.26 -3.64 -8.02
CA GLU A 65 5.93 -3.86 -8.60
C GLU A 65 5.14 -4.87 -7.76
N TRP A 66 3.81 -4.72 -7.79
CA TRP A 66 2.92 -5.66 -7.15
C TRP A 66 1.71 -5.94 -8.04
N ASN A 67 0.74 -6.66 -7.53
CA ASN A 67 -0.48 -7.00 -8.24
C ASN A 67 -1.65 -7.03 -7.26
N PHE A 68 -2.87 -7.02 -7.76
CA PHE A 68 -4.09 -7.30 -7.01
C PHE A 68 -5.10 -8.01 -7.92
N ASP A 69 -6.16 -8.55 -7.31
CA ASP A 69 -7.28 -9.14 -8.04
C ASP A 69 -8.21 -8.03 -8.56
N GLY A 70 -8.10 -7.72 -9.84
CA GLY A 70 -8.88 -6.72 -10.55
C GLY A 70 -10.36 -7.08 -10.74
N SER A 71 -10.75 -8.35 -10.55
CA SER A 71 -12.17 -8.73 -10.65
C SER A 71 -12.99 -8.15 -9.49
N SER A 72 -12.38 -8.03 -8.31
CA SER A 72 -12.96 -7.40 -7.11
C SER A 72 -13.01 -5.86 -7.16
N THR A 73 -12.43 -5.27 -8.20
CA THR A 73 -12.33 -3.81 -8.38
C THR A 73 -12.90 -3.32 -9.73
N GLY A 74 -13.52 -4.22 -10.50
CA GLY A 74 -14.11 -3.89 -11.80
C GLY A 74 -13.08 -3.60 -12.90
N GLN A 75 -11.86 -4.08 -12.74
CA GLN A 75 -10.71 -3.79 -13.62
C GLN A 75 -10.30 -4.96 -14.50
N ALA A 76 -10.68 -6.20 -14.16
CA ALA A 76 -10.34 -7.37 -14.94
C ALA A 76 -11.42 -8.45 -14.85
N PRO A 77 -11.59 -9.32 -15.87
CA PRO A 77 -12.52 -10.45 -15.80
C PRO A 77 -12.01 -11.52 -14.83
N GLY A 78 -12.90 -12.31 -14.23
CA GLY A 78 -12.54 -13.28 -13.20
C GLY A 78 -11.62 -14.44 -13.65
N ASN A 79 -11.51 -14.72 -14.95
CA ASN A 79 -10.65 -15.78 -15.48
C ASN A 79 -9.22 -15.32 -15.83
N ASN A 80 -8.95 -14.02 -15.77
CA ASN A 80 -7.63 -13.41 -15.93
C ASN A 80 -7.62 -12.08 -15.16
N SER A 81 -7.56 -12.17 -13.84
CA SER A 81 -7.90 -11.05 -12.97
C SER A 81 -6.69 -10.30 -12.39
N ASP A 82 -5.46 -10.74 -12.65
CA ASP A 82 -4.27 -10.04 -12.16
C ASP A 82 -4.11 -8.67 -12.84
N VAL A 83 -4.10 -7.61 -12.03
CA VAL A 83 -3.76 -6.24 -12.43
C VAL A 83 -2.53 -5.81 -11.64
N TYR A 84 -1.55 -5.24 -12.34
CA TYR A 84 -0.26 -4.85 -11.78
C TYR A 84 -0.30 -3.44 -11.21
N LEU A 85 0.43 -3.23 -10.12
CA LEU A 85 0.66 -1.93 -9.47
C LEU A 85 2.09 -1.51 -9.73
N ARG A 86 2.25 -0.38 -10.43
CA ARG A 86 3.54 0.26 -10.65
C ARG A 86 3.66 1.52 -9.80
N PRO A 87 4.58 1.57 -8.82
CA PRO A 87 4.83 2.78 -8.03
C PRO A 87 5.17 3.98 -8.94
N VAL A 88 4.52 5.13 -8.69
CA VAL A 88 4.81 6.39 -9.40
C VAL A 88 5.15 7.55 -8.47
N ALA A 89 4.70 7.52 -7.21
CA ALA A 89 5.05 8.53 -6.23
C ALA A 89 5.07 7.95 -4.81
N VAL A 90 5.92 8.52 -3.94
CA VAL A 90 6.09 8.10 -2.55
C VAL A 90 5.90 9.30 -1.63
N PHE A 91 5.16 9.12 -0.54
CA PHE A 91 4.88 10.13 0.49
C PHE A 91 5.10 9.52 1.89
N ASP A 92 5.42 10.35 2.89
CA ASP A 92 5.48 9.89 4.28
C ASP A 92 4.07 9.48 4.74
N ASP A 93 3.93 8.35 5.43
CA ASP A 93 2.64 7.88 5.97
C ASP A 93 2.32 8.63 7.28
N PRO A 94 1.32 9.54 7.29
CA PRO A 94 0.98 10.32 8.49
C PRO A 94 0.21 9.49 9.53
N PHE A 95 -0.30 8.32 9.16
CA PHE A 95 -1.10 7.46 10.02
C PHE A 95 -0.23 6.50 10.82
N ARG A 96 0.81 5.95 10.18
CA ARG A 96 1.76 5.01 10.80
C ARG A 96 3.09 5.66 11.23
N GLY A 97 3.37 6.88 10.77
CA GLY A 97 4.60 7.60 11.05
C GLY A 97 5.83 6.99 10.37
N LYS A 98 6.98 7.65 10.52
CA LYS A 98 8.25 7.18 9.93
C LYS A 98 8.68 5.84 10.56
N PRO A 99 9.28 4.92 9.78
CA PRO A 99 9.72 5.08 8.39
C PRO A 99 8.68 4.72 7.31
N ASN A 100 7.40 4.58 7.67
CA ASN A 100 6.32 4.12 6.78
C ASN A 100 5.95 5.11 5.68
N VAL A 101 5.47 4.60 4.56
CA VAL A 101 5.19 5.40 3.35
C VAL A 101 3.86 5.05 2.69
N LEU A 102 3.26 6.05 2.06
CA LEU A 102 2.18 5.88 1.09
C LEU A 102 2.80 5.85 -0.31
N VAL A 103 2.32 4.95 -1.16
CA VAL A 103 2.84 4.72 -2.51
C VAL A 103 1.69 4.83 -3.51
N MET A 104 1.66 5.91 -4.27
CA MET A 104 0.70 6.03 -5.37
C MET A 104 1.15 5.14 -6.53
N CYS A 105 0.22 4.38 -7.11
CA CYS A 105 0.49 3.43 -8.17
C CYS A 105 -0.40 3.68 -9.40
N GLU A 106 0.18 3.42 -10.57
CA GLU A 106 -0.59 3.17 -11.80
C GLU A 106 -0.98 1.70 -11.89
N THR A 107 -2.08 1.42 -12.59
CA THR A 107 -2.61 0.07 -12.84
C THR A 107 -2.31 -0.38 -14.26
N TRP A 108 -1.81 -1.61 -14.40
CA TRP A 108 -1.36 -2.15 -15.69
C TRP A 108 -1.88 -3.57 -15.91
N MET A 109 -2.21 -3.88 -17.16
CA MET A 109 -2.55 -5.24 -17.60
C MET A 109 -1.28 -6.07 -17.86
N SER A 110 -1.43 -7.39 -17.90
CA SER A 110 -0.33 -8.32 -18.19
C SER A 110 0.25 -8.18 -19.59
N ASP A 111 -0.49 -7.60 -20.54
CA ASP A 111 -0.01 -7.28 -21.88
C ASP A 111 0.80 -5.95 -21.93
N GLY A 112 1.03 -5.33 -20.78
CA GLY A 112 1.79 -4.09 -20.64
C GLY A 112 1.02 -2.84 -21.05
N LYS A 113 -0.30 -2.90 -21.24
CA LYS A 113 -1.13 -1.71 -21.43
C LYS A 113 -1.62 -1.14 -20.11
N PRO A 114 -1.87 0.18 -20.04
CA PRO A 114 -2.62 0.76 -18.93
C PRO A 114 -3.97 0.06 -18.78
N ASN A 115 -4.33 -0.28 -17.54
CA ASN A 115 -5.62 -0.87 -17.19
C ASN A 115 -6.71 0.21 -17.08
#